data_AF-A0A1F9XLI6-F1
#
_entry.id   AF-A0A1F9XLI6-F1
#
_cell.length_a   1.000
_cell.length_b   1.000
_cell.length_c   1.000
_cell.angle_alpha   90.00
_cell.angle_beta   90.00
_cell.angle_gamma   90.00
#
_symmetry.space_group_name_H-M   'P 1'
#
loop_
_entity.id
_entity.type
_entity.pdbx_description
1 polymer ?
#
loop_
_entity_poly.entity_id
_entity_poly.type
_entity_poly.pdbx_seq_one_letter_code
_entity_poly.pdbx_strand_id
1 'polypeptide(L)'
;MRASDVIIITGAAITNDTVDGLLRHIPAGARTAIVGPTGSFLPDAFFKKGVSMVSGAQIYNADKALDLLSQGGRAHHLYGTCARKINLSPL
;
A
#
# COMPACT_ATOMS: atom_id res chain seq x y z
N MET A 1 10.92 6.09 -14.23
CA MET A 1 9.51 6.55 -14.16
C MET A 1 9.06 7.29 -15.41
N ARG A 2 9.82 8.26 -15.96
CA ARG A 2 9.35 9.18 -17.03
C ARG A 2 8.85 8.54 -18.34
N ALA A 3 9.06 7.25 -18.58
CA ALA A 3 8.58 6.51 -19.75
C ALA A 3 7.80 5.23 -19.38
N SER A 4 7.25 5.16 -18.16
CA SER A 4 6.55 3.98 -17.65
C SER A 4 5.04 4.19 -17.70
N ASP A 5 4.31 3.24 -18.30
CA ASP A 5 2.83 3.26 -18.33
C ASP A 5 2.20 2.78 -17.00
N VAL A 6 2.96 2.00 -16.23
CA VAL A 6 2.55 1.45 -14.94
C VAL A 6 3.67 1.66 -13.91
N ILE A 7 3.31 2.17 -12.73
CA ILE A 7 4.23 2.43 -11.63
C ILE A 7 3.70 1.77 -10.36
N ILE A 8 4.53 0.95 -9.72
CA ILE A 8 4.22 0.32 -8.42
C ILE A 8 5.19 0.89 -7.39
N ILE A 9 4.64 1.52 -6.36
CA ILE A 9 5.40 2.14 -5.26
C ILE A 9 5.15 1.30 -4.00
N THR A 10 6.21 0.90 -3.31
CA THR A 10 6.06 0.23 -2.00
C THR A 10 5.42 1.16 -0.98
N GLY A 11 4.53 0.64 -0.14
CA GLY A 11 3.97 1.38 0.99
C GLY A 11 5.05 1.89 1.97
N ALA A 12 6.23 1.25 2.00
CA ALA A 12 7.36 1.72 2.80
C ALA A 12 7.86 3.12 2.41
N ALA A 13 7.57 3.58 1.18
CA ALA A 13 7.89 4.94 0.71
C ALA A 13 7.22 6.03 1.57
N ILE A 14 6.12 5.70 2.24
CA ILE A 14 5.39 6.60 3.14
C ILE A 14 6.13 6.72 4.48
N THR A 15 6.57 5.58 5.02
CA THR A 15 7.26 5.54 6.32
C THR A 15 8.67 6.12 6.28
N ASN A 16 9.31 6.13 5.11
CA ASN A 16 10.66 6.69 4.95
C ASN A 16 10.69 8.05 4.23
N ASP A 17 9.53 8.72 4.14
CA ASP A 17 9.38 10.09 3.61
C ASP A 17 9.82 10.29 2.14
N THR A 18 9.79 9.23 1.32
CA THR A 18 10.17 9.31 -0.10
C THR A 18 8.97 9.40 -1.04
N VAL A 19 7.75 9.15 -0.55
CA VAL A 19 6.56 9.01 -1.40
C VAL A 19 6.26 10.29 -2.19
N ASP A 20 6.32 11.47 -1.58
CA ASP A 20 6.03 12.72 -2.29
C ASP A 20 7.06 13.02 -3.38
N GLY A 21 8.33 12.69 -3.14
CA GLY A 21 9.38 12.77 -4.15
C GLY A 21 9.09 11.85 -5.34
N LEU A 22 8.67 10.62 -5.09
CA LEU A 22 8.32 9.65 -6.14
C LEU A 22 7.10 10.09 -6.95
N LEU A 23 6.05 10.58 -6.28
CA LEU A 23 4.82 11.03 -6.94
C LEU A 23 5.06 12.16 -7.95
N ARG A 24 6.03 13.05 -7.70
CA ARG A 24 6.41 14.13 -8.63
C ARG A 24 7.02 13.65 -9.96
N HIS A 25 7.46 12.39 -10.02
CA HIS A 25 8.13 11.81 -11.20
C HIS A 25 7.21 10.91 -12.02
N ILE A 26 5.94 10.78 -11.64
CA ILE A 26 4.93 10.01 -12.36
C ILE A 26 4.61 10.75 -13.66
N PRO A 27 4.79 10.13 -14.84
CA PRO A 27 4.40 10.74 -16.10
C PRO A 27 2.88 10.82 -16.18
N ALA A 28 2.39 11.85 -16.87
CA ALA A 28 0.96 12.02 -17.12
C ALA A 28 0.39 10.77 -17.81
N GLY A 29 -0.75 10.28 -17.33
CA GLY A 29 -1.43 9.10 -17.89
C GLY A 29 -0.93 7.74 -17.37
N ALA A 30 0.16 7.68 -16.60
CA ALA A 30 0.60 6.42 -16.00
C ALA A 30 -0.33 5.93 -14.89
N ARG A 31 -0.64 4.64 -14.89
CA ARG A 31 -1.37 3.99 -13.80
C ARG A 31 -0.43 3.75 -12.63
N THR A 32 -0.76 4.32 -11.48
CA THR A 32 0.09 4.23 -10.29
C THR A 32 -0.60 3.48 -9.16
N ALA A 33 0.11 2.54 -8.54
CA ALA A 33 -0.34 1.83 -7.37
C ALA A 33 0.64 2.00 -6.19
N ILE A 34 0.12 2.27 -4.99
CA ILE A 34 0.88 2.15 -3.75
C ILE A 34 0.55 0.78 -3.14
N VAL A 35 1.57 -0.05 -2.88
CA VAL A 35 1.36 -1.44 -2.50
C VAL A 35 2.15 -1.82 -1.24
N GLY A 36 1.45 -2.34 -0.25
CA GLY A 36 2.05 -2.99 0.92
C GLY A 36 1.18 -2.84 2.17
N PRO A 37 1.43 -3.57 3.25
CA PRO A 37 0.67 -3.46 4.50
C PRO A 37 0.57 -2.01 5.02
N THR A 38 1.59 -1.20 4.80
CA THR A 38 1.60 0.23 5.16
C THR A 38 0.49 1.03 4.48
N GLY A 39 -0.05 0.56 3.35
CA GLY A 39 -1.19 1.13 2.62
C GLY A 39 -2.56 0.95 3.29
N SER A 40 -2.62 0.46 4.54
CA SER A 40 -3.86 0.22 5.29
C SER A 40 -4.50 1.47 5.92
N PHE A 41 -4.27 2.66 5.35
CA PHE A 41 -4.87 3.94 5.77
C PHE A 41 -5.98 4.39 4.81
N LEU A 42 -6.66 5.49 5.12
CA LEU A 42 -7.65 6.11 4.23
C LEU A 42 -6.97 6.73 2.98
N PRO A 43 -7.24 6.23 1.76
CA PRO A 43 -6.41 6.50 0.59
C PRO A 43 -6.71 7.82 -0.15
N ASP A 44 -7.73 8.56 0.27
CA ASP A 44 -8.25 9.76 -0.41
C ASP A 44 -7.18 10.80 -0.76
N ALA A 45 -6.20 11.01 0.13
CA ALA A 45 -5.11 11.96 -0.12
C ALA A 45 -4.24 11.56 -1.31
N PHE A 46 -4.04 10.26 -1.55
CA PHE A 46 -3.26 9.75 -2.66
C PHE A 46 -4.07 9.75 -3.97
N PHE A 47 -5.36 9.47 -3.89
CA PHE A 47 -6.25 9.58 -5.06
C PHE A 47 -6.29 11.02 -5.58
N LYS A 48 -6.37 12.01 -4.69
CA LYS A 48 -6.25 13.44 -5.07
C LYS A 48 -4.91 13.81 -5.72
N LYS A 49 -3.86 13.01 -5.50
CA LYS A 49 -2.52 13.16 -6.10
C LYS A 49 -2.34 12.30 -7.36
N GLY A 50 -3.41 11.72 -7.92
CA GLY A 50 -3.37 10.95 -9.16
C GLY A 50 -2.95 9.48 -9.00
N VAL A 51 -2.85 8.96 -7.78
CA VAL A 51 -2.66 7.52 -7.55
C VAL A 51 -3.93 6.78 -7.96
N SER A 52 -3.79 5.75 -8.77
CA SER A 52 -4.93 4.99 -9.32
C SER A 52 -5.41 3.89 -8.37
N MET A 53 -4.54 3.39 -7.49
CA MET A 53 -4.85 2.30 -6.56
C MET A 53 -3.99 2.39 -5.29
N VAL A 54 -4.58 2.07 -4.15
CA VAL A 54 -3.85 1.83 -2.90
C VAL A 54 -4.18 0.42 -2.41
N SER A 55 -3.14 -0.40 -2.23
CA SER A 55 -3.24 -1.77 -1.76
C SER A 55 -2.68 -1.88 -0.34
N GLY A 56 -3.46 -2.53 0.53
CA GLY A 56 -3.15 -2.70 1.93
C GLY A 56 -3.49 -4.09 2.46
N ALA A 57 -3.53 -4.20 3.78
CA ALA A 57 -3.96 -5.39 4.50
C ALA A 57 -5.11 -5.03 5.46
N GLN A 58 -6.20 -5.81 5.42
CA GLN A 58 -7.26 -5.74 6.41
C GLN A 58 -7.09 -6.89 7.41
N ILE A 59 -6.91 -6.56 8.69
CA ILE A 59 -6.93 -7.54 9.78
C ILE A 59 -8.39 -7.90 10.08
N TYR A 60 -8.71 -9.19 10.10
CA TYR A 60 -10.03 -9.70 10.49
C TYR A 60 -9.99 -10.53 11.78
N ASN A 61 -8.80 -10.83 12.31
CA ASN A 61 -8.60 -11.42 13.64
C ASN A 61 -7.39 -10.75 14.31
N ALA A 62 -7.66 -9.82 15.23
CA ALA A 62 -6.63 -8.99 15.85
C ALA A 62 -5.72 -9.77 16.81
N ASP A 63 -6.30 -10.63 17.66
CA ASP A 63 -5.54 -11.41 18.66
C ASP A 63 -4.50 -12.31 17.98
N LYS A 64 -4.92 -13.06 16.96
CA LYS A 64 -4.00 -13.90 16.18
C LYS A 64 -2.94 -13.10 15.43
N ALA A 65 -3.29 -11.90 14.96
CA ALA A 65 -2.33 -11.02 14.32
C ALA A 65 -1.26 -10.55 15.33
N LEU A 66 -1.67 -10.16 16.53
CA LEU A 66 -0.75 -9.76 17.61
C LEU A 66 0.16 -10.91 18.04
N ASP A 67 -0.36 -12.13 18.19
CA ASP A 67 0.44 -13.30 18.51
C ASP A 67 1.55 -13.53 17.47
N LEU A 68 1.18 -13.55 16.19
CA LEU A 68 2.14 -13.73 15.10
C LEU A 68 3.16 -12.60 15.03
N LEU A 69 2.71 -11.35 15.16
CA LEU A 69 3.59 -10.18 15.13
C LEU A 69 4.58 -10.17 16.31
N SER A 70 4.13 -10.55 17.51
CA SER A 70 4.97 -10.63 18.72
C SER A 70 6.12 -11.62 18.58
N GLN A 71 5.97 -12.62 17.71
CA GLN A 71 6.98 -13.65 17.41
C GLN A 71 7.89 -13.26 16.22
N GLY A 72 7.83 -12.01 15.76
CA GLY A 72 8.55 -11.56 14.57
C GLY A 72 7.92 -12.01 13.25
N GLY A 73 6.64 -12.40 13.29
CA GLY A 73 5.86 -12.75 12.12
C GLY A 73 5.78 -11.59 11.13
N ARG A 74 5.95 -11.89 9.84
CA ARG A 74 5.91 -10.91 8.75
C ARG A 74 4.55 -10.97 8.07
N ALA A 75 4.24 -9.95 7.26
CA ALA A 75 2.96 -9.82 6.56
C ALA A 75 2.48 -11.12 5.86
N HIS A 76 3.37 -11.91 5.26
CA HIS A 76 2.98 -13.16 4.61
C HIS A 76 2.50 -14.25 5.58
N HIS A 77 2.94 -14.25 6.85
CA HIS A 77 2.41 -15.14 7.90
C HIS A 77 0.98 -14.75 8.32
N LEU A 78 0.61 -13.47 8.17
CA LEU A 78 -0.71 -12.96 8.54
C LEU A 78 -1.76 -13.27 7.45
N TYR A 79 -1.35 -13.31 6.18
CA TYR A 79 -2.27 -13.45 5.06
C TYR A 79 -2.93 -14.83 5.00
N GLY A 80 -4.26 -14.84 4.87
CA GLY A 80 -5.06 -16.08 4.85
C GLY A 80 -5.29 -16.70 6.23
N THR A 81 -4.66 -16.16 7.28
CA THR A 81 -4.78 -16.66 8.65
C THR A 81 -5.52 -15.68 9.56
N CYS A 82 -5.15 -14.39 9.50
CA CYS A 82 -5.73 -13.31 10.30
C CYS A 82 -5.84 -11.97 9.55
N ALA A 83 -5.29 -11.90 8.34
CA ALA A 83 -5.34 -10.74 7.47
C ALA A 83 -5.67 -11.12 6.02
N ARG A 84 -6.25 -10.19 5.27
CA ARG A 84 -6.44 -10.31 3.81
C ARG A 84 -5.88 -9.10 3.09
N LYS A 85 -5.42 -9.30 1.87
CA LYS A 85 -5.03 -8.18 0.98
C LYS A 85 -6.29 -7.46 0.53
N ILE A 86 -6.23 -6.13 0.47
CA ILE A 86 -7.29 -5.28 -0.07
C ILE A 86 -6.70 -4.33 -1.12
N ASN A 87 -7.49 -4.01 -2.13
CA ASN A 87 -7.16 -3.02 -3.16
C ASN A 87 -8.29 -2.00 -3.21
N LEU A 88 -7.96 -0.73 -3.05
CA LEU A 88 -8.90 0.37 -3.11
C LEU A 88 -8.57 1.23 -4.33
N SER A 89 -9.60 1.58 -5.09
CA SER A 89 -9.55 2.55 -6.18
C SER A 89 -10.50 3.69 -5.89
N PRO A 90 -10.26 4.91 -6.42
CA PRO A 90 -11.26 5.97 -6.38
C PRO A 90 -12.54 5.51 -7.08
N LEU A 91 -13.67 6.08 -6.65
CA LEU A 91 -14.99 5.88 -7.28
C LEU A 91 -15.07 6.56 -8.64
#